data_AF-A0A3D3PGQ0-F1
#
_entry.id   AF-A0A3D3PGQ0-F1
#
_cell.length_a   1.000
_cell.length_b   1.000
_cell.length_c   1.000
_cell.angle_alpha   90.00
_cell.angle_beta   90.00
_cell.angle_gamma   90.00
#
_symmetry.space_group_name_H-M   'P 1'
#
loop_
_entity.id
_entity.type
_entity.pdbx_description
1 polymer ?
#
loop_
_entity_poly.entity_id
_entity_poly.type
_entity_poly.pdbx_seq_one_letter_code
_entity_poly.pdbx_strand_id
1 'polypeptide(L)' 'MITLFGLISSCENDLKDVEEISSKKFLIPVDKSYGVNLLYSDSAIVKANLLTPQLFHFKTKDPYYEMSKGITIIFFDDK' A
#
# COMPACT_ATOMS: atom_id res chain seq x y z
N MET A 1 -30.83 13.03 52.25
CA MET A 1 -31.36 11.75 51.72
C MET A 1 -32.24 12.13 50.53
N ILE A 2 -31.83 12.12 49.27
CA ILE A 2 -30.84 11.35 48.53
C ILE A 2 -30.28 12.24 47.42
N THR A 3 -28.97 12.18 47.25
CA THR A 3 -28.17 12.89 46.26
C THR A 3 -28.52 12.38 44.86
N LEU A 4 -28.96 13.29 43.98
CA LEU A 4 -29.04 13.09 42.54
C LEU A 4 -27.61 13.14 41.96
N PHE A 5 -26.90 12.01 41.97
CA PHE A 5 -25.58 11.87 41.32
C PHE A 5 -25.68 10.86 40.18
N GLY A 6 -26.40 11.25 39.13
CA GLY A 6 -26.28 10.65 37.81
C GLY A 6 -25.33 11.51 36.98
N LEU A 7 -24.03 11.24 37.07
CA LEU A 7 -23.04 11.74 36.12
C LEU A 7 -22.41 10.53 35.43
N ILE A 8 -23.06 10.09 34.34
CA ILE A 8 -22.44 9.77 33.05
C ILE A 8 -20.89 9.83 33.05
N SER A 9 -20.26 8.75 33.52
CA SER A 9 -18.83 8.47 33.29
C SER A 9 -18.62 7.92 31.87
N SER A 10 -18.98 8.71 30.86
CA SER A 10 -18.64 8.41 29.48
C SER A 10 -18.15 9.71 28.84
N CYS A 11 -16.84 9.80 28.63
CA CYS A 11 -16.16 10.41 27.49
C CYS A 11 -14.75 10.88 27.93
N GLU A 12 -13.84 9.94 28.11
CA GLU A 12 -12.42 10.24 27.93
C GLU A 12 -12.03 9.60 26.60
N ASN A 13 -12.44 10.27 25.52
CA ASN A 13 -12.02 9.91 24.17
C ASN A 13 -10.83 10.81 23.86
N ASP A 14 -9.66 10.42 24.34
CA ASP A 14 -8.45 11.22 24.16
C ASP A 14 -8.09 11.23 22.68
N LEU A 15 -8.29 12.38 22.03
CA LEU A 15 -7.99 12.56 20.62
C LEU A 15 -6.50 12.29 20.32
N LYS A 16 -5.64 12.40 21.34
CA LYS A 16 -4.22 12.01 21.25
C LYS A 16 -4.03 10.53 20.98
N ASP A 17 -4.81 9.66 21.60
CA ASP A 17 -4.70 8.21 21.40
C ASP A 17 -5.10 7.86 19.96
N VAL A 18 -6.11 8.55 19.42
CA VAL A 18 -6.54 8.40 18.02
C VAL A 18 -5.45 8.88 17.06
N GLU A 19 -4.77 9.99 17.37
CA GLU A 19 -3.68 10.54 16.56
C GLU A 19 -2.41 9.67 16.61
N GLU A 20 -2.10 9.08 17.77
CA GLU A 20 -1.00 8.14 17.94
C GLU A 20 -1.23 6.83 17.17
N ILE A 21 -2.46 6.30 17.20
CA ILE A 21 -2.83 5.09 16.43
C ILE A 21 -2.82 5.39 14.92
N SER A 22 -3.28 6.58 14.52
CA SER A 22 -3.28 7.02 13.12
C SER A 22 -1.87 7.17 12.55
N SER A 23 -0.96 7.82 13.30
CA SER A 23 0.42 8.04 12.87
C SER A 23 1.23 6.75 12.72
N LYS A 24 1.00 5.75 13.57
CA LYS A 24 1.64 4.42 13.47
C LYS A 24 1.22 3.62 12.23
N LYS A 25 0.01 3.84 11.70
CA LYS A 25 -0.49 3.15 10.49
C LYS A 25 0.20 3.58 9.19
N PHE A 26 0.83 4.76 9.17
CA PHE A 26 1.40 5.37 7.95
C PHE A 26 2.86 5.03 7.67
N LEU A 27 3.53 4.25 8.52
CA LEU A 27 4.98 3.99 8.40
C LEU A 27 5.34 2.78 7.52
N ILE A 28 4.43 2.24 6.72
CA ILE A 28 4.82 1.19 5.76
C ILE A 28 5.74 1.87 4.73
N PRO A 29 7.02 1.49 4.62
CA PRO A 29 7.88 2.05 3.61
C PRO A 29 7.39 1.57 2.25
N VAL A 30 7.08 2.52 1.36
CA VAL A 30 6.63 2.26 -0.01
C VAL A 30 7.61 2.90 -0.97
N ASP A 31 8.24 2.07 -1.81
CA ASP A 31 9.02 2.61 -2.93
C ASP A 31 8.05 2.94 -4.06
N LYS A 32 8.15 4.16 -4.60
CA LYS A 32 7.32 4.65 -5.69
C LYS A 32 8.18 4.87 -6.93
N SER A 33 7.84 4.17 -8.00
CA SER A 33 8.52 4.29 -9.30
C SER A 33 7.53 4.73 -10.36
N TYR A 34 7.96 5.59 -11.27
CA TYR A 34 7.14 6.15 -12.34
C TYR A 34 7.70 5.75 -13.70
N GLY A 35 6.83 5.47 -14.67
CA GLY A 35 7.23 5.11 -16.04
C GLY A 35 8.09 3.84 -16.11
N VAL A 36 7.70 2.79 -15.38
CA VAL A 36 8.48 1.55 -15.27
C VAL A 36 8.29 0.70 -16.52
N ASN A 37 9.41 0.17 -17.02
CA ASN A 37 9.48 -0.85 -18.07
C ASN A 37 10.17 -2.10 -17.51
N LEU A 38 9.42 -3.19 -17.40
CA LEU A 38 9.88 -4.47 -16.85
C LEU A 38 9.90 -5.53 -17.95
N LEU A 39 11.09 -6.04 -18.26
CA LEU A 39 11.28 -7.11 -19.24
C LEU A 39 11.34 -8.47 -18.53
N TYR A 40 10.47 -9.39 -18.95
CA TYR A 40 10.53 -10.78 -18.53
C TYR A 40 11.19 -11.61 -19.63
N SER A 41 12.25 -12.32 -19.27
CA SER A 41 12.99 -13.19 -20.18
C SER A 41 13.13 -14.60 -19.61
N ASP A 42 13.00 -15.59 -20.48
CA ASP A 42 13.30 -16.99 -20.19
C ASP A 42 14.35 -17.46 -21.19
N SER A 43 15.37 -18.19 -20.71
CA SER A 43 16.46 -18.71 -21.54
C SER A 43 17.14 -17.63 -22.41
N ALA A 44 17.32 -16.43 -21.85
CA ALA A 44 17.85 -15.24 -22.51
C ALA A 44 17.00 -14.67 -23.68
N ILE A 45 15.76 -15.15 -23.85
CA ILE A 45 14.81 -14.65 -24.84
C ILE A 45 13.74 -13.83 -24.11
N VAL A 46 13.48 -12.60 -24.56
CA VAL A 46 12.45 -11.73 -23.97
C VAL A 46 11.07 -12.26 -24.36
N LYS A 47 10.27 -12.62 -23.36
CA LYS A 47 8.92 -13.20 -23.52
C LYS A 47 7.81 -12.19 -23.29
N ALA A 48 8.05 -11.19 -22.43
CA ALA A 48 7.08 -10.13 -22.21
C ALA A 48 7.74 -8.80 -21.84
N ASN A 49 7.08 -7.70 -22.21
CA ASN A 49 7.37 -6.35 -21.77
C ASN A 49 6.16 -5.78 -21.01
N LEU A 50 6.37 -5.44 -19.75
CA LEU A 50 5.37 -4.89 -18.85
C LEU A 50 5.65 -3.40 -18.64
N LEU A 51 4.72 -2.55 -19.07
CA LEU A 51 4.80 -1.10 -18.95
C LEU A 51 3.78 -0.62 -17.93
N THR A 52 4.20 0.17 -16.94
CA THR A 52 3.27 0.82 -16.00
C THR A 52 3.65 2.27 -15.73
N PRO A 53 2.68 3.20 -15.72
CA PRO A 53 2.95 4.59 -15.33
C PRO A 53 3.37 4.72 -13.87
N GLN A 54 2.94 3.81 -12.99
CA GLN A 54 3.13 3.94 -11.54
C GLN A 54 3.18 2.57 -10.87
N LEU A 55 4.34 2.25 -10.28
CA LEU A 55 4.60 1.04 -9.52
C LEU A 55 4.86 1.39 -8.06
N PHE A 56 4.13 0.73 -7.15
CA PHE A 56 4.38 0.77 -5.72
C PHE A 56 4.94 -0.57 -5.26
N HIS A 57 6.02 -0.53 -4.49
CA HIS A 57 6.57 -1.70 -3.81
C HIS A 57 6.41 -1.51 -2.31
N PHE A 58 5.47 -2.26 -1.73
CA PHE A 58 5.16 -2.21 -0.32
C PHE A 58 6.08 -3.17 0.44
N LYS A 59 6.91 -2.63 1.33
CA LYS A 59 7.84 -3.40 2.17
C LYS A 59 7.16 -3.83 3.47
N THR A 60 6.13 -4.67 3.36
CA THR A 60 5.45 -5.29 4.51
C THR A 60 6.14 -6.61 4.88
N LYS A 61 5.56 -7.37 5.82
CA LYS A 61 6.01 -8.74 6.12
C LYS A 61 5.96 -9.65 4.88
N ASP A 62 4.97 -9.44 4.01
CA ASP A 62 4.78 -10.14 2.74
C ASP A 62 4.81 -9.11 1.60
N PRO A 63 6.01 -8.74 1.09
CA PRO A 63 6.15 -7.66 0.13
C PRO A 63 5.36 -7.89 -1.15
N TYR A 64 4.75 -6.83 -1.66
CA TYR A 64 3.96 -6.90 -2.88
C TYR A 64 4.11 -5.66 -3.74
N TYR A 65 3.78 -5.83 -5.01
CA TYR A 65 3.76 -4.77 -6.01
C TYR A 65 2.34 -4.39 -6.36
N GLU A 66 2.07 -3.09 -6.46
CA GLU A 66 0.79 -2.56 -6.91
C GLU A 66 0.99 -1.57 -8.06
N MET A 67 0.23 -1.79 -9.14
CA MET A 67 0.27 -0.97 -10.35
C MET A 67 -0.98 -0.09 -10.41
N SER A 68 -1.07 0.86 -9.48
CA SER A 68 -2.27 1.70 -9.25
C SER A 68 -2.78 2.51 -10.46
N LYS A 69 -1.95 2.68 -11.51
CA LYS A 69 -2.33 3.33 -12.78
C LYS A 69 -2.50 2.36 -13.94
N GLY A 70 -2.67 1.07 -13.63
CA GLY A 70 -2.79 0.01 -14.60
C GLY A 70 -1.44 -0.46 -15.14
N ILE A 71 -1.51 -1.41 -16.05
CA ILE A 71 -0.37 -2.05 -16.69
C ILE A 71 -0.72 -2.39 -18.14
N THR A 72 0.26 -2.24 -19.03
CA THR A 72 0.23 -2.77 -20.39
C THR A 72 1.22 -3.91 -20.48
N ILE A 73 0.76 -5.08 -20.96
CA ILE A 73 1.60 -6.26 -21.13
C ILE A 73 1.66 -6.58 -22.62
N ILE A 74 2.88 -6.62 -23.16
CA ILE A 74 3.18 -7.02 -24.53
C ILE A 74 3.85 -8.37 -24.46
N PHE A 75 3.20 -9.41 -24.99
CA PHE A 75 3.79 -10.74 -25.10
C PHE A 75 4.53 -10.87 -26.44
N PHE A 76 5.69 -11.52 -26.40
CA PHE A 76 6.47 -11.87 -27.58
C PHE A 76 6.35 -13.36 -27.84
N ASP A 77 6.12 -13.70 -29.10
CA ASP A 77 6.05 -15.07 -29.56
C ASP A 77 7.42 -15.51 -30.08
N ASP A 78 7.78 -16.76 -29.83
CA ASP A 78 8.92 -17.40 -30.45
C ASP A 78 8.42 -17.98 -31.77
N LYS A 79 8.62 -17.26 -32.87
CA LYS A 79 8.40 -17.86 -34.19
C LYS A 79 9.25 -19.11 -34.38
#